data_AF-A0A392R122-F1
#
_entry.id   AF-A0A392R122-F1
#
_cell.length_a   1.000
_cell.length_b   1.000
_cell.length_c   1.000
_cell.angle_alpha   90.00
_cell.angle_beta   90.00
_cell.angle_gamma   90.00
#
_symmetry.space_group_name_H-M   'P 1'
#
loop_
_entity.id
_entity.type
_entity.pdbx_description
1 polymer ?
#
loop_
_entity_poly.entity_id
_entity_poly.type
_entity_poly.pdbx_seq_one_letter_code
_entity_poly.pdbx_strand_id
1 'polypeptide(L)' 'FLTSINTITIPTSLSEALSDSKWKQAMDSEMEALDKNSKWRSVPLPNGKKPVGFKCVYTMKYKDGGSFERYKA' A
#
# COMPACT_ATOMS: atom_id res chain seq x y z
N PHE A 1 -1.30 -8.62 29.17
CA PHE A 1 -0.11 -8.86 28.34
C PHE A 1 -0.39 -8.38 26.91
N LEU A 2 -0.17 -7.09 26.62
CA LEU A 2 -0.40 -6.47 25.29
C LEU A 2 0.85 -5.72 24.81
N THR A 3 2.05 -6.19 25.17
CA THR A 3 3.32 -5.45 24.95
C THR A 3 4.13 -6.00 23.78
N SER A 4 3.51 -6.70 22.84
CA SER A 4 4.20 -7.23 21.66
C SER A 4 3.45 -7.02 20.35
N ILE A 5 2.53 -6.04 20.31
CA ILE A 5 2.16 -5.42 19.04
C ILE A 5 3.34 -4.53 18.66
N ASN A 6 4.29 -5.16 17.97
CA ASN A 6 5.50 -4.56 17.46
C ASN A 6 5.17 -3.19 16.83
N THR A 7 6.06 -2.22 17.04
CA THR A 7 6.00 -0.79 16.71
C THR A 7 5.83 -0.53 15.20
N ILE A 8 4.75 -1.01 14.60
CA ILE A 8 4.53 -0.94 13.17
C ILE A 8 3.49 0.14 12.95
N THR A 9 3.97 1.31 12.51
CA THR A 9 3.12 2.45 12.18
C THR A 9 2.43 2.18 10.85
N ILE A 10 1.10 2.21 10.84
CA ILE A 10 0.32 2.18 9.59
C ILE A 10 0.49 3.57 8.95
N PRO A 11 1.06 3.66 7.74
CA PRO A 11 1.27 4.92 7.09
C PRO A 11 -0.08 5.51 6.73
N THR A 12 -0.29 6.76 7.10
CA THR A 12 -1.51 7.49 6.74
C THR A 12 -1.39 8.19 5.38
N SER A 13 -0.16 8.27 4.86
CA SER A 13 0.20 9.00 3.65
C SER A 13 1.19 8.20 2.81
N LEU A 14 1.14 8.41 1.49
CA LEU A 14 2.07 7.79 0.53
C LEU A 14 3.53 8.06 0.90
N SER A 15 3.87 9.29 1.31
CA SER A 15 5.25 9.65 1.69
C SER A 15 5.74 8.85 2.91
N GLU A 16 4.84 8.55 3.86
CA GLU A 16 5.16 7.77 5.05
C GLU A 16 5.32 6.29 4.70
N ALA A 17 4.46 5.78 3.81
CA ALA A 17 4.55 4.42 3.28
C ALA A 17 5.84 4.20 2.48
N LEU A 18 6.24 5.17 1.65
CA LEU A 18 7.47 5.09 0.86
C LEU A 18 8.74 5.21 1.72
N SER A 19 8.63 5.75 2.93
CA SER A 19 9.74 5.86 3.88
C SER A 19 10.04 4.52 4.55
N ASP A 20 9.08 3.59 4.61
CA ASP A 20 9.26 2.25 5.14
C ASP A 20 9.37 1.22 4.01
N SER A 21 10.47 0.47 3.99
CA SER A 21 10.73 -0.55 2.98
C SER A 21 9.63 -1.62 2.88
N LYS A 22 8.98 -1.97 4.00
CA LYS A 22 7.90 -2.99 4.02
C LYS A 22 6.66 -2.51 3.28
N TRP A 23 6.30 -1.24 3.50
CA TRP A 23 5.16 -0.62 2.86
C TRP A 23 5.44 -0.34 1.39
N LYS A 24 6.65 0.12 1.07
CA LYS A 24 7.11 0.25 -0.32
C LYS A 24 7.00 -1.07 -1.09
N GLN A 25 7.48 -2.18 -0.52
CA GLN A 25 7.37 -3.50 -1.17
C GLN A 25 5.92 -3.94 -1.40
N ALA A 26 5.02 -3.63 -0.46
CA ALA A 26 3.59 -3.90 -0.63
C ALA A 26 2.99 -3.07 -1.77
N MET A 27 3.35 -1.78 -1.88
CA MET A 27 2.91 -0.91 -2.98
C MET A 27 3.45 -1.35 -4.33
N ASP A 28 4.73 -1.71 -4.41
CA ASP A 28 5.35 -2.22 -5.64
C ASP A 28 4.66 -3.51 -6.10
N SER A 29 4.34 -4.42 -5.17
CA SER A 29 3.60 -5.65 -5.48
C SER A 29 2.19 -5.38 -6.00
N GLU A 30 1.50 -4.37 -5.44
CA GLU A 30 0.18 -3.97 -5.92
C GLU A 30 0.27 -3.27 -7.28
N MET A 31 1.27 -2.43 -7.50
CA MET A 31 1.52 -1.76 -8.78
C MET A 31 1.83 -2.78 -9.88
N GLU A 32 2.65 -3.80 -9.58
CA GLU A 32 2.92 -4.91 -10.49
C GLU A 32 1.66 -5.74 -10.76
N ALA A 33 0.83 -5.99 -9.73
CA ALA A 33 -0.44 -6.68 -9.92
C ALA A 33 -1.43 -5.88 -10.79
N LEU A 34 -1.43 -4.55 -10.66
CA LEU A 34 -2.22 -3.65 -11.51
C LEU A 34 -1.71 -3.66 -12.95
N ASP A 35 -0.40 -3.68 -13.17
CA ASP A 35 0.21 -3.75 -14.51
C ASP A 35 -0.08 -5.11 -15.19
N LYS A 36 0.06 -6.21 -14.44
CA LYS A 36 -0.29 -7.56 -14.90
C LYS A 36 -1.78 -7.69 -15.21
N ASN A 37 -2.63 -7.02 -14.44
CA ASN A 37 -4.05 -6.97 -14.71
C ASN A 37 -4.29 -5.96 -15.83
N SER A 38 -4.11 -6.39 -17.09
CA SER A 38 -4.06 -5.60 -18.35
C SER A 38 -5.22 -4.62 -18.64
N LYS A 39 -6.12 -4.42 -17.68
CA LYS A 39 -7.16 -3.39 -17.63
C LYS A 39 -6.62 -2.00 -17.26
N TRP A 40 -5.45 -1.91 -16.62
CA TRP A 40 -4.83 -0.64 -16.25
C TRP A 40 -3.62 -0.35 -17.14
N ARG A 41 -3.57 0.85 -17.72
CA ARG A 41 -2.39 1.34 -18.45
C ARG A 41 -2.01 2.71 -17.89
N SER A 42 -0.74 2.89 -17.59
CA SER A 42 -0.19 4.22 -17.30
C SER A 42 -0.25 5.05 -18.57
N VAL A 43 -1.05 6.12 -18.55
CA VAL A 43 -1.16 7.06 -19.67
C VAL A 43 -0.55 8.40 -19.26
N PRO A 44 0.16 9.10 -20.16
CA PRO A 44 0.63 10.45 -19.87
C PRO A 44 -0.57 11.35 -19.55
N LEU A 45 -0.39 12.22 -18.56
CA LEU A 45 -1.45 13.14 -18.14
C LEU A 45 -1.83 14.06 -19.31
N PRO A 46 -3.09 14.02 -19.81
CA PRO A 46 -3.50 14.90 -20.89
C PRO A 46 -3.49 16.36 -20.43
N ASN A 47 -3.02 17.25 -21.31
CA ASN A 47 -2.84 18.66 -21.01
C ASN A 47 -4.15 19.30 -20.51
N GLY A 48 -4.09 19.97 -19.35
CA GLY A 48 -5.24 20.64 -18.74
C GLY A 48 -6.16 19.74 -17.91
N LYS A 49 -5.87 18.44 -17.75
CA LYS A 49 -6.61 17.56 -16.83
C LYS A 49 -5.84 17.33 -15.53
N LYS A 50 -6.57 17.16 -14.44
CA LYS A 50 -6.01 16.77 -13.14
C LYS A 50 -5.84 15.25 -13.11
N PRO A 51 -4.68 14.72 -12.66
CA PRO A 51 -4.54 13.29 -12.43
C PRO A 51 -5.56 12.88 -11.37
N VAL A 52 -6.17 11.71 -11.56
CA VAL A 52 -6.93 11.10 -10.48
C VAL A 52 -5.91 10.67 -9.43
N GLY A 53 -5.96 11.27 -8.25
CA GLY A 53 -5.12 10.85 -7.14
C GLY A 53 -5.43 9.40 -6.80
N PHE A 54 -4.41 8.53 -6.83
CA PHE A 54 -4.55 7.18 -6.30
C PHE A 54 -4.46 7.27 -4.78
N LYS A 55 -5.54 6.86 -4.10
CA LYS A 55 -5.57 6.77 -2.64
C LYS A 55 -5.43 5.30 -2.25
N CYS A 56 -4.24 4.92 -1.82
CA CYS A 56 -3.97 3.60 -1.26
C CYS A 56 -4.60 3.48 0.13
N VAL A 57 -5.09 2.30 0.47
CA VAL A 57 -5.70 2.04 1.78
C VAL A 57 -4.83 1.01 2.49
N TYR A 58 -3.87 1.53 3.25
CA TYR A 58 -2.94 0.73 4.01
C TYR A 58 -3.65 0.00 5.15
N THR A 59 -3.67 -1.33 5.07
CA THR A 59 -4.30 -2.20 6.07
C THR A 59 -3.37 -3.33 6.46
N MET A 60 -3.38 -3.67 7.75
CA MET A 60 -2.70 -4.86 8.27
C MET A 60 -3.71 -5.96 8.45
N LYS A 61 -3.40 -7.15 7.93
CA LYS A 61 -4.22 -8.33 8.17
C LYS A 61 -3.59 -9.14 9.30
N TYR A 62 -4.40 -9.46 10.31
CA TYR A 62 -4.05 -10.37 11.40
C TYR A 62 -4.76 -11.71 11.17
N LYS A 63 -4.13 -12.80 11.61
CA LYS A 63 -4.75 -14.13 11.66
C LYS A 63 -5.78 -14.18 12.78
N ASP A 64 -6.68 -15.17 12.74
CA ASP A 64 -7.68 -15.43 13.78
C ASP A 64 -7.06 -15.56 15.19
N GLY A 65 -5.80 -16.03 15.28
CA GLY A 65 -5.03 -16.08 16.52
C GLY A 65 -4.29 -14.79 16.91
N GLY A 66 -4.61 -13.64 16.32
CA GLY A 66 -4.00 -12.33 16.63
C GLY A 66 -2.57 -12.13 16.11
N SER A 67 -2.01 -13.11 15.39
CA SER A 67 -0.66 -12.99 14.81
C SER A 67 -0.69 -12.19 13.51
N PHE A 68 0.29 -11.31 13.30
CA PHE A 68 0.44 -10.55 12.07
C PHE A 68 0.55 -11.48 10.86
N GLU A 69 -0.29 -11.26 9.83
CA GLU A 69 -0.28 -12.06 8.60
C GLU A 69 0.45 -11.33 7.47
N ARG A 70 0.00 -10.13 7.10
CA ARG A 70 0.61 -9.36 6.00
C ARG A 70 0.18 -7.89 5.98
N TYR A 71 1.03 -7.08 5.36
CA TYR A 71 0.72 -5.71 4.92
C TYR A 71 -0.11 -5.77 3.63
N LYS A 72 -1.12 -4.91 3.51
CA LYS A 72 -1.87 -4.66 2.28
C LYS A 72 -1.88 -3.16 2.02
N ALA A 73 -1.53 -2.76 0.81
CA ALA A 73 -1.76 -1.40 0.31
C ALA A 73 -3.06 -1.38 -0.52
#